data_AF-A0A9E5BDX4-F1
#
_entry.id   AF-A0A9E5BDX4-F1
#
_cell.length_a   1.000
_cell.length_b   1.000
_cell.length_c   1.000
_cell.angle_alpha   90.00
_cell.angle_beta   90.00
_cell.angle_gamma   90.00
#
_symmetry.space_group_name_H-M   'P 1'
#
loop_
_entity.id
_entity.type
_entity.pdbx_description
1 polymer ?
#
loop_
_entity_poly.entity_id
_entity_poly.type
_entity_poly.pdbx_seq_one_letter_code
_entity_poly.pdbx_strand_id
1 'polypeptide(L)'
;TFWTTCAERRKRVPALRKRPQSGIVINKDGRTASYKGDSKVHQNGDPGFDELKKWFYGSLSGAAANPQDKYRQAFAKFLDSPHRVIIETPVKLIVGFDVMKFREQTNRAIAAGLAD
;
A
#
# COMPACT_ATOMS: atom_id res chain seq x y z
N THR A 1 4.34 -3.48 -6.92
CA THR A 1 3.14 -3.96 -6.20
C THR A 1 3.15 -3.45 -4.78
N PHE A 2 2.00 -3.04 -4.26
CA PHE A 2 1.80 -2.78 -2.83
C PHE A 2 1.09 -3.95 -2.17
N TRP A 3 1.49 -4.26 -0.95
CA TRP A 3 0.91 -5.34 -0.15
C TRP A 3 0.37 -4.76 1.15
N THR A 4 -0.91 -4.98 1.42
CA THR A 4 -1.57 -4.50 2.63
C THR A 4 -2.38 -5.62 3.27
N THR A 5 -2.81 -5.44 4.52
CA THR A 5 -3.62 -6.44 5.20
C THR A 5 -4.71 -5.80 6.04
N CYS A 6 -5.83 -6.51 6.20
CA CYS A 6 -6.89 -6.14 7.11
C CYS A 6 -7.74 -7.35 7.50
N ALA A 7 -8.69 -7.15 8.41
CA ALA A 7 -9.71 -8.17 8.69
C ALA A 7 -10.67 -8.31 7.50
N GLU A 8 -11.05 -9.54 7.16
CA GLU A 8 -11.91 -9.88 6.03
C GLU A 8 -13.25 -9.13 6.05
N ARG A 9 -13.86 -8.99 7.23
CA ARG A 9 -15.18 -8.33 7.39
C ARG A 9 -15.20 -6.83 7.05
N ARG A 10 -14.06 -6.20 6.74
CA ARG A 10 -14.02 -4.77 6.41
C ARG A 10 -14.71 -4.55 5.07
N LYS A 11 -15.63 -3.59 4.99
CA LYS A 11 -16.43 -3.29 3.76
C LYS A 11 -15.62 -3.20 2.46
N ARG A 12 -14.36 -2.78 2.53
CA ARG A 12 -13.44 -2.75 1.38
C ARG A 12 -13.16 -4.12 0.76
N VAL A 13 -13.14 -5.20 1.55
CA VAL A 13 -12.80 -6.54 1.08
C VAL A 13 -13.86 -7.08 0.11
N PRO A 14 -15.16 -7.16 0.46
CA PRO A 14 -16.18 -7.56 -0.53
C PRO A 14 -16.29 -6.55 -1.67
N ALA A 15 -16.03 -5.26 -1.45
CA ALA A 15 -16.00 -4.27 -2.52
C ALA A 15 -14.88 -4.56 -3.55
N LEU A 16 -13.67 -4.85 -3.09
CA LEU A 16 -12.52 -5.19 -3.95
C LEU A 16 -12.71 -6.52 -4.66
N ARG A 17 -13.33 -7.53 -4.01
CA ARG A 17 -13.70 -8.79 -4.66
C ARG A 17 -14.67 -8.57 -5.83
N LYS A 18 -15.63 -7.64 -5.68
CA LYS A 18 -16.63 -7.31 -6.70
C LYS A 18 -16.09 -6.38 -7.79
N ARG A 19 -15.24 -5.42 -7.41
CA ARG A 19 -14.66 -4.39 -8.29
C ARG A 19 -13.19 -4.20 -7.88
N PRO A 20 -12.25 -4.82 -8.60
CA PRO A 20 -10.85 -4.86 -8.16
C PRO A 20 -10.14 -3.51 -8.36
N GLN A 21 -10.71 -2.59 -9.15
CA GLN A 21 -10.08 -1.29 -9.39
C GLN A 21 -9.88 -0.53 -8.09
N SER A 22 -8.63 -0.22 -7.77
CA SER A 22 -8.25 0.49 -6.55
C SER A 22 -7.16 1.52 -6.82
N GLY A 23 -7.03 2.44 -5.87
CA GLY A 23 -6.01 3.47 -5.89
C GLY A 23 -5.26 3.52 -4.57
N ILE A 24 -3.96 3.78 -4.64
CA ILE A 24 -3.11 4.00 -3.46
C ILE A 24 -2.55 5.41 -3.59
N VAL A 25 -2.75 6.22 -2.55
CA VAL A 25 -2.19 7.57 -2.47
C VAL A 25 -1.22 7.59 -1.30
N ILE A 26 0.03 7.90 -1.60
CA ILE A 26 1.06 8.15 -0.60
C ILE A 26 1.24 9.65 -0.52
N ASN A 27 1.10 10.21 0.68
CA ASN A 27 1.36 11.62 0.96
C ASN A 27 2.48 11.72 2.00
N LYS A 28 3.43 12.62 1.76
CA LYS A 28 4.46 13.01 2.73
C LYS A 28 4.90 14.44 2.47
N ASP A 29 4.73 15.31 3.48
CA ASP A 29 5.29 16.67 3.51
C ASP A 29 5.02 17.48 2.23
N GLY A 30 3.76 17.51 1.77
CA GLY A 30 3.37 18.23 0.55
C GLY A 30 3.74 17.54 -0.78
N ARG A 31 4.26 16.30 -0.72
CA ARG A 31 4.47 15.45 -1.89
C ARG A 31 3.43 14.35 -1.92
N THR A 32 2.87 14.08 -3.09
CA THR A 32 1.95 12.97 -3.29
C THR A 32 2.38 12.09 -4.46
N ALA A 33 2.09 10.81 -4.35
CA ALA A 33 2.15 9.86 -5.45
C ALA A 33 0.87 9.04 -5.44
N SER A 34 0.09 9.15 -6.51
CA SER A 34 -1.15 8.41 -6.70
C SER A 34 -0.93 7.29 -7.70
N TYR A 35 -1.29 6.09 -7.29
CA TYR A 35 -1.16 4.87 -8.07
C TYR A 35 -2.54 4.28 -8.33
N LYS A 36 -2.73 3.59 -9.45
CA LYS A 36 -3.95 2.83 -9.75
C LYS A 36 -3.60 1.44 -10.27
N GLY A 37 -4.48 0.48 -9.98
CA GLY A 37 -4.41 -0.88 -10.48
C GLY A 37 -5.56 -1.73 -9.99
N ASP A 38 -5.47 -3.04 -10.22
CA ASP A 38 -6.51 -4.00 -9.85
C ASP A 38 -6.03 -4.85 -8.67
N SER A 39 -6.67 -4.69 -7.51
CA SER A 39 -6.34 -5.44 -6.31
C SER A 39 -6.82 -6.89 -6.39
N LYS A 40 -6.00 -7.80 -5.86
CA LYS A 40 -6.37 -9.19 -5.57
C LYS A 40 -6.41 -9.40 -4.05
N VAL A 41 -7.51 -9.96 -3.56
CA VAL A 41 -7.66 -10.36 -2.16
C VAL A 41 -7.26 -11.82 -2.04
N HIS A 42 -6.27 -12.11 -1.20
CA HIS A 42 -5.82 -13.44 -0.83
C HIS A 42 -6.24 -13.77 0.60
N GLN A 43 -6.66 -15.00 0.87
CA GLN A 43 -7.20 -15.43 2.15
C GLN A 43 -6.78 -16.86 2.53
N ASN A 44 -6.97 -17.23 3.80
CA ASN A 44 -6.78 -18.60 4.26
C ASN A 44 -7.60 -19.60 3.42
N GLY A 45 -6.94 -20.66 2.96
CA GLY A 45 -7.52 -21.67 2.07
C GLY A 45 -7.25 -21.45 0.58
N ASP A 46 -6.80 -20.26 0.17
CA ASP A 46 -6.36 -20.05 -1.22
C ASP A 46 -5.06 -20.83 -1.50
N PRO A 47 -4.89 -21.41 -2.71
CA PRO A 47 -3.63 -22.02 -3.11
C PRO A 47 -2.44 -21.04 -2.97
N GLY A 48 -1.38 -21.45 -2.29
CA GLY A 48 -0.18 -20.63 -2.07
C GLY A 48 -0.29 -19.59 -0.94
N PHE A 49 -1.39 -19.59 -0.18
CA PHE A 49 -1.59 -18.58 0.88
C PHE A 49 -0.65 -18.77 2.07
N ASP A 50 -0.26 -20.01 2.41
CA ASP A 50 0.63 -20.27 3.54
C ASP A 50 2.04 -19.73 3.29
N GLU A 51 2.56 -19.88 2.07
CA GLU A 51 3.82 -19.28 1.64
C GLU A 51 3.72 -17.76 1.63
N LEU A 52 2.64 -17.22 1.06
CA LEU A 52 2.39 -15.79 0.97
C LEU A 52 2.33 -15.15 2.36
N LYS A 53 1.56 -15.71 3.28
CA LYS A 53 1.36 -15.16 4.62
C LYS A 53 2.62 -15.25 5.47
N LYS A 54 3.39 -16.33 5.34
CA LYS A 54 4.69 -16.48 6.01
C LYS A 54 5.66 -15.38 5.61
N TRP A 55 5.82 -15.13 4.31
CA TRP A 55 6.65 -14.04 3.81
C TRP A 55 6.12 -12.66 4.22
N PHE A 56 4.84 -12.39 3.98
CA PHE A 56 4.26 -11.06 4.17
C PHE A 56 4.22 -10.66 5.64
N TYR A 57 3.72 -11.51 6.54
CA TYR A 57 3.66 -11.18 7.97
C TYR A 57 5.05 -11.12 8.61
N GLY A 58 5.99 -11.98 8.18
CA GLY A 58 7.39 -11.90 8.61
C GLY A 58 8.05 -10.58 8.19
N SER A 59 7.77 -10.11 6.97
CA SER A 59 8.28 -8.83 6.46
C SER A 59 7.63 -7.63 7.15
N LEU A 60 6.30 -7.62 7.29
CA LEU A 60 5.55 -6.51 7.89
C LEU A 60 5.85 -6.32 9.37
N SER A 61 6.02 -7.41 10.11
CA SER A 61 6.40 -7.36 11.53
C SER A 61 7.90 -7.08 11.75
N GLY A 62 8.72 -7.25 10.72
CA GLY A 62 10.17 -7.21 10.81
C GLY A 62 10.79 -8.45 11.48
N ALA A 63 10.01 -9.50 11.75
CA ALA A 63 10.48 -10.76 12.33
C ALA A 63 11.41 -11.52 11.38
N ALA A 64 11.20 -11.40 10.06
CA ALA A 64 12.09 -12.00 9.07
C ALA A 64 13.51 -11.41 9.14
N ALA A 65 13.61 -10.10 9.40
CA ALA A 65 14.89 -9.41 9.53
C ALA A 65 15.54 -9.58 10.92
N ASN A 66 14.75 -9.83 11.96
CA ASN A 66 15.23 -9.96 13.35
C ASN A 66 14.54 -11.16 14.04
N PRO A 67 14.95 -12.40 13.73
CA PRO A 67 14.22 -13.59 14.16
C PRO A 67 14.18 -13.79 15.68
N GLN A 68 15.15 -13.24 16.41
CA GLN A 68 15.27 -13.36 17.87
C GLN A 68 14.43 -12.33 18.64
N ASP A 69 13.90 -11.31 17.96
CA ASP A 69 13.06 -10.29 18.57
C ASP A 69 11.67 -10.86 18.90
N LYS A 70 11.45 -11.17 20.18
CA LYS A 70 10.21 -11.76 20.68
C LYS A 70 8.98 -10.89 20.40
N TYR A 71 9.11 -9.56 20.42
CA TYR A 71 8.00 -8.67 20.13
C TYR A 71 7.57 -8.78 18.67
N ARG A 72 8.53 -8.77 17.75
CA ARG A 72 8.24 -8.93 16.31
C ARG A 72 7.66 -10.29 15.99
N GLN A 73 8.15 -11.35 16.64
CA GLN A 73 7.57 -12.69 16.52
C GLN A 73 6.12 -12.74 17.00
N ALA A 74 5.84 -12.14 18.17
CA ALA A 74 4.49 -12.04 18.70
C ALA A 74 3.58 -11.23 17.77
N PHE A 75 4.08 -10.15 17.18
CA PHE A 75 3.33 -9.33 16.23
C PHE A 75 3.06 -10.09 14.91
N ALA A 76 4.03 -10.84 14.38
CA ALA A 76 3.83 -11.71 13.22
C ALA A 76 2.71 -12.74 13.49
N LYS A 77 2.75 -13.39 14.66
CA LYS A 77 1.71 -14.33 15.09
C LYS A 77 0.34 -13.66 15.24
N PHE A 78 0.29 -12.43 15.73
CA PHE A 78 -0.95 -11.65 15.83
C PHE A 78 -1.53 -11.29 14.45
N LEU A 79 -0.68 -11.03 13.46
CA LEU A 79 -1.13 -10.79 12.09
C LEU A 79 -1.78 -12.04 11.49
N ASP A 80 -1.18 -13.22 11.73
CA ASP A 80 -1.66 -14.53 11.28
C ASP A 80 -2.89 -15.02 12.07
N SER A 81 -4.05 -14.46 11.72
CA SER A 81 -5.35 -14.82 12.31
C SER A 81 -6.31 -15.35 11.24
N PRO A 82 -7.28 -16.22 11.59
CA PRO A 82 -8.13 -16.91 10.61
C PRO A 82 -8.86 -15.99 9.63
N HIS A 83 -9.29 -14.81 10.09
CA HIS A 83 -10.05 -13.84 9.28
C HIS A 83 -9.20 -12.66 8.79
N ARG A 84 -7.88 -12.83 8.68
CA ARG A 84 -6.98 -11.84 8.07
C ARG A 84 -6.85 -12.14 6.58
N VAL A 85 -6.94 -11.09 5.76
CA VAL A 85 -6.67 -11.16 4.32
C VAL A 85 -5.43 -10.35 3.96
N ILE A 86 -4.74 -10.76 2.90
CA ILE A 86 -3.64 -10.02 2.27
C ILE A 86 -4.17 -9.46 0.96
N ILE A 87 -4.00 -8.16 0.75
CA ILE A 87 -4.43 -7.47 -0.47
C ILE A 87 -3.18 -7.13 -1.27
N GLU A 88 -3.03 -7.80 -2.40
CA GLU A 88 -2.05 -7.50 -3.42
C GLU A 88 -2.59 -6.41 -4.33
N THR A 89 -1.83 -5.35 -4.55
CA THR A 89 -2.22 -4.28 -5.49
C THR A 89 -1.06 -4.01 -6.46
N PRO A 90 -1.02 -4.70 -7.61
CA PRO A 90 -0.15 -4.31 -8.72
C PRO A 90 -0.65 -2.97 -9.25
N VAL A 91 0.21 -1.95 -9.27
CA VAL A 91 -0.18 -0.60 -9.66
C VAL A 91 0.84 0.04 -10.58
N LYS A 92 0.36 1.00 -11.36
CA LYS A 92 1.18 1.99 -12.06
C LYS A 92 1.06 3.35 -11.38
N LEU A 93 2.15 4.13 -11.40
CA LEU A 93 2.09 5.54 -11.01
C LEU A 93 1.23 6.29 -12.03
N ILE A 94 0.25 7.05 -11.54
CA ILE A 94 -0.66 7.85 -12.37
C ILE A 94 -0.26 9.32 -12.32
N VAL A 95 -0.06 9.84 -11.10
CA VAL A 95 0.30 11.24 -10.91
C VAL A 95 1.20 11.36 -9.68
N GLY A 96 2.28 12.12 -9.83
CA GLY A 96 3.07 12.65 -8.74
C GLY A 96 2.82 14.14 -8.61
N PHE A 97 2.79 14.64 -7.39
CA PHE A 97 2.70 16.07 -7.11
C PHE A 97 3.72 16.46 -6.05
N ASP A 98 4.36 17.61 -6.23
CA ASP A 98 5.29 18.20 -5.26
C ASP A 98 4.98 19.68 -5.17
N VAL A 99 4.47 20.13 -4.01
CA VAL A 99 4.10 21.52 -3.77
C VAL A 99 5.26 22.48 -4.02
N MET A 100 6.49 22.09 -3.69
CA MET A 100 7.66 22.97 -3.85
C MET A 100 8.01 23.16 -5.32
N LYS A 101 7.98 22.07 -6.11
CA LYS A 101 8.19 22.16 -7.57
C LYS A 101 7.09 22.94 -8.25
N PHE A 102 5.84 22.72 -7.84
CA PHE A 102 4.71 23.47 -8.34
C PHE A 102 4.88 24.97 -8.07
N ARG A 103 5.19 25.36 -6.83
CA ARG A 103 5.43 26.76 -6.45
C ARG A 103 6.56 27.40 -7.26
N GLU A 104 7.67 26.70 -7.45
CA GLU A 104 8.79 27.19 -8.26
C GLU A 104 8.36 27.46 -9.71
N GLN A 105 7.66 26.50 -10.32
CA GLN A 105 7.16 26.63 -11.70
C GLN A 105 6.13 27.76 -11.84
N THR A 106 5.21 27.88 -10.89
CA THR A 106 4.22 28.97 -10.86
C THR A 106 4.91 30.34 -10.79
N ASN A 107 5.89 30.50 -9.89
CA ASN A 107 6.63 31.76 -9.77
C ASN A 107 7.39 32.11 -11.05
N ARG A 108 8.00 31.11 -11.72
CA ARG A 108 8.68 31.32 -13.01
C ARG A 108 7.71 31.77 -14.10
N ALA A 109 6.53 31.16 -14.18
CA ALA A 109 5.51 31.52 -15.16
C ALA A 109 4.98 32.94 -14.94
N ILE A 110 4.74 33.34 -13.69
CA ILE A 110 4.32 34.71 -13.34
C ILE A 110 5.41 35.71 -13.75
N ALA A 111 6.67 35.43 -13.43
CA ALA A 111 7.78 36.31 -13.79
C ALA A 111 7.92 36.51 -15.31
N ALA A 112 7.72 35.45 -16.10
CA ALA A 112 7.73 35.54 -17.56
C ALA A 112 6.58 36.41 -18.10
N GLY A 113 5.35 36.20 -17.62
CA GLY A 113 4.19 36.97 -18.08
C GLY A 113 4.16 38.44 -17.62
N LEU A 114 4.98 38.83 -16.65
CA LEU A 114 5.18 40.23 -16.27
C LEU A 114 6.26 40.94 -17.12
N ALA A 115 7.05 40.17 -17.87
CA ALA A 115 8.12 40.70 -18.73
C ALA A 115 7.67 40.91 -20.19
N ASP A 116 6.47 40.41 -20.55
CA ASP A 116 5.77 40.62 -21.82
C ASP A 116 4.84 41.85 -21.75
#